data_AF-A0AA37SRL6-F1
#
_entry.id   AF-A0AA37SRL6-F1
#
_cell.length_a   1.000
_cell.length_b   1.000
_cell.length_c   1.000
_cell.angle_alpha   90.00
_cell.angle_beta   90.00
_cell.angle_gamma   90.00
#
_symmetry.space_group_name_H-M   'P 1'
#
loop_
_entity.id
_entity.type
_entity.pdbx_description
1 polymer ?
#
loop_
_entity_poly.entity_id
_entity_poly.type
_entity_poly.pdbx_seq_one_letter_code
_entity_poly.pdbx_strand_id
1 'polypeptide(L)'
;MIYYFKTEKQLDRREHNLESGILFALISVQNRTNLESRLLHKIGFLILIICSMSFHYKVEKKKRSIICAEYTEKYVDKITGIKRYIAKEKIKLLDYKNKNTFDLIWFKTKGEYTLAFKAKKAMCLDQDVAVSFHLLQGKVVTCTSSHIENCESLMTVNFLETTEALNKLDLISTSEVVGISFENRSKEYKLKLARKHAEQFQETLDCLKTKK
;
A
#
# COMPACT_ATOMS: atom_id res chain seq x y z
N MET A 1 69.53 -43.47 -64.42
CA MET A 1 69.85 -44.49 -63.40
C MET A 1 69.89 -43.78 -62.06
N ILE A 2 69.33 -44.39 -61.00
CA ILE A 2 69.25 -43.93 -59.58
C ILE A 2 68.16 -42.88 -59.32
N TYR A 3 67.21 -42.98 -58.38
CA TYR A 3 66.52 -44.06 -57.63
C TYR A 3 65.23 -43.42 -57.04
N TYR A 4 64.15 -44.20 -56.93
CA TYR A 4 62.96 -43.89 -56.11
C TYR A 4 63.32 -43.77 -54.63
N PHE A 5 62.73 -42.84 -53.87
CA PHE A 5 62.41 -43.06 -52.45
C PHE A 5 61.34 -42.10 -51.89
N LYS A 6 60.33 -42.74 -51.26
CA LYS A 6 59.63 -42.34 -50.03
C LYS A 6 58.33 -41.52 -50.09
N THR A 7 57.26 -42.25 -50.45
CA THR A 7 55.93 -42.19 -49.83
C THR A 7 56.00 -42.57 -48.34
N GLU A 8 55.69 -41.63 -47.43
CA GLU A 8 55.36 -41.95 -46.01
C GLU A 8 54.74 -40.75 -45.26
N LYS A 9 54.94 -39.51 -45.72
CA LYS A 9 54.46 -38.31 -45.00
C LYS A 9 53.00 -37.89 -45.25
N GLN A 10 52.24 -38.60 -46.08
CA GLN A 10 50.89 -38.17 -46.51
C GLN A 10 49.73 -38.89 -45.79
N LEU A 11 49.96 -40.06 -45.18
CA LEU A 11 48.91 -40.74 -44.40
C LEU A 11 48.75 -40.17 -42.99
N ASP A 12 49.86 -39.82 -42.34
CA ASP A 12 49.89 -39.37 -40.94
C ASP A 12 49.19 -38.00 -40.71
N ARG A 13 49.14 -37.14 -41.74
CA ARG A 13 48.41 -35.85 -41.67
C ARG A 13 46.90 -35.97 -41.85
N ARG A 14 46.38 -37.06 -42.40
CA ARG A 14 44.92 -37.20 -42.60
C ARG A 14 44.23 -37.72 -41.34
N GLU A 15 44.85 -38.62 -40.59
CA GLU A 15 44.31 -39.12 -39.32
C GLU A 15 44.28 -38.04 -38.24
N HIS A 16 45.36 -37.27 -38.08
CA HIS A 16 45.41 -36.16 -37.11
C HIS A 16 44.37 -35.05 -37.39
N ASN A 17 44.04 -34.78 -38.66
CA ASN A 17 43.01 -33.79 -39.01
C ASN A 17 41.58 -34.32 -38.82
N LEU A 18 41.37 -35.63 -39.00
CA LEU A 18 40.06 -36.26 -38.80
C LEU A 18 39.72 -36.37 -37.30
N GLU A 19 40.68 -36.77 -36.46
CA GLU A 19 40.51 -36.82 -35.00
C GLU A 19 40.30 -35.43 -34.41
N SER A 20 41.04 -34.42 -34.90
CA SER A 20 40.84 -33.03 -34.49
C SER A 20 39.46 -32.49 -34.90
N GLY A 21 38.99 -32.81 -36.11
CA GLY A 21 37.68 -32.38 -36.60
C GLY A 21 36.50 -32.99 -35.83
N ILE A 22 36.58 -34.27 -35.49
CA ILE A 22 35.56 -34.97 -34.68
C ILE A 22 35.53 -34.42 -33.25
N LEU A 23 36.68 -34.13 -32.66
CA LEU A 23 36.77 -33.54 -31.33
C LEU A 23 36.14 -32.14 -31.28
N PHE A 24 36.37 -31.29 -32.29
CA PHE A 24 35.72 -29.98 -32.40
C PHE A 24 34.20 -30.08 -32.60
N ALA A 25 33.74 -31.02 -33.43
CA ALA A 25 32.32 -31.25 -33.64
C ALA A 25 31.62 -31.69 -32.34
N LEU A 26 32.20 -32.63 -31.60
CA LEU A 26 31.69 -33.11 -30.32
C LEU A 26 31.68 -32.01 -29.24
N ILE A 27 32.73 -31.19 -29.14
CA ILE A 27 32.75 -30.04 -28.21
C ILE A 27 31.67 -29.01 -28.58
N SER A 28 31.44 -28.76 -29.87
CA SER A 28 30.40 -27.83 -30.31
C SER A 28 28.99 -28.33 -29.96
N VAL A 29 28.74 -29.64 -30.12
CA VAL A 29 27.46 -30.28 -29.78
C VAL A 29 27.26 -30.31 -28.27
N GLN A 30 28.30 -30.66 -27.49
CA GLN A 30 28.28 -30.66 -26.02
C GLN A 30 28.05 -29.25 -25.44
N ASN A 31 28.59 -28.21 -26.09
CA ASN A 31 28.36 -26.82 -25.68
C ASN A 31 26.96 -26.33 -26.03
N ARG A 32 26.39 -26.76 -27.17
CA ARG A 32 25.02 -26.39 -27.58
C ARG A 32 23.96 -27.00 -26.67
N THR A 33 24.10 -28.28 -26.31
CA THR A 33 23.18 -28.95 -25.38
C THR A 33 23.27 -28.40 -23.95
N ASN A 34 24.47 -28.01 -23.51
CA ASN A 34 24.66 -27.30 -22.24
C ASN A 34 24.03 -25.91 -22.23
N LEU A 35 24.09 -25.18 -23.35
CA LEU A 35 23.47 -23.86 -23.46
C LEU A 35 21.93 -23.95 -23.43
N GLU A 36 21.36 -24.90 -24.17
CA GLU A 36 19.90 -25.16 -24.17
C GLU A 36 19.40 -25.61 -22.80
N SER A 37 20.13 -26.51 -22.12
CA SER A 37 19.80 -26.94 -20.77
C SER A 37 19.84 -25.77 -19.76
N ARG A 38 20.85 -24.90 -19.84
CA ARG A 38 20.94 -23.69 -19.00
C ARG A 38 19.82 -22.68 -19.29
N LEU A 39 19.41 -22.57 -20.56
CA LEU A 39 18.32 -21.68 -20.96
C LEU A 39 16.96 -22.20 -20.44
N LEU A 40 16.71 -23.51 -20.57
CA LEU A 40 15.50 -24.15 -20.05
C LEU A 40 15.43 -24.06 -18.52
N HIS A 41 16.54 -24.22 -17.80
CA HIS A 41 16.59 -24.02 -16.34
C HIS A 41 16.26 -22.57 -15.95
N LYS A 42 16.79 -21.57 -16.69
CA LYS A 42 16.49 -20.16 -16.42
C LYS A 42 15.02 -19.82 -16.68
N ILE A 43 14.45 -20.34 -17.77
CA ILE A 43 13.03 -20.15 -18.10
C ILE A 43 12.14 -20.85 -17.06
N GLY A 44 12.46 -22.08 -16.67
CA GLY A 44 11.75 -22.82 -15.62
C GLY A 44 11.76 -22.09 -14.28
N PHE A 45 12.92 -21.54 -13.88
CA PHE A 45 13.04 -20.75 -12.65
C PHE A 45 12.23 -19.45 -12.71
N LEU A 46 12.24 -18.75 -13.85
CA LEU A 46 11.43 -17.54 -14.04
C LEU A 46 9.92 -17.83 -13.94
N ILE A 47 9.45 -18.92 -14.56
CA ILE A 47 8.04 -19.34 -14.49
C ILE A 47 7.66 -19.68 -13.05
N LEU A 48 8.54 -20.34 -12.29
CA LEU A 48 8.30 -20.70 -10.89
C LEU A 48 8.23 -19.47 -9.98
N ILE A 49 9.06 -18.44 -10.24
CA ILE A 49 8.95 -17.13 -9.57
C ILE A 49 7.62 -16.46 -9.92
N ILE A 50 7.24 -16.37 -11.19
CA ILE A 50 5.99 -15.72 -11.60
C ILE A 50 4.75 -16.44 -11.01
N CYS A 51 4.76 -17.77 -10.99
CA CYS A 51 3.70 -18.57 -10.39
C CYS A 51 3.60 -18.39 -8.87
N SER A 52 4.74 -18.37 -8.16
CA SER A 52 4.75 -18.16 -6.70
C SER A 52 4.28 -16.75 -6.31
N MET A 53 4.69 -15.71 -7.05
CA MET A 53 4.19 -14.34 -6.83
C MET A 53 2.68 -14.22 -7.10
N SER A 54 2.18 -14.87 -8.15
CA SER A 54 0.75 -14.87 -8.49
C SER A 54 -0.11 -15.56 -7.43
N PHE A 55 0.39 -16.65 -6.85
CA PHE A 55 -0.29 -17.35 -5.76
C PHE A 55 -0.29 -16.51 -4.47
N HIS A 56 0.86 -15.93 -4.11
CA HIS A 56 0.98 -15.05 -2.93
C HIS A 56 0.04 -13.85 -3.03
N TYR A 57 0.00 -13.20 -4.19
CA TYR A 57 -0.87 -12.05 -4.45
C TYR A 57 -2.37 -12.38 -4.30
N LYS A 58 -2.81 -13.55 -4.78
CA LYS A 58 -4.22 -13.97 -4.65
C LYS A 58 -4.59 -14.27 -3.19
N VAL A 59 -3.70 -14.90 -2.43
CA VAL A 59 -3.91 -15.19 -1.00
C VAL A 59 -3.97 -13.90 -0.19
N GLU A 60 -3.06 -12.97 -0.46
CA GLU A 60 -2.98 -11.67 0.20
C GLU A 60 -4.21 -10.80 -0.06
N LYS A 61 -4.71 -10.77 -1.31
CA LYS A 61 -5.93 -10.05 -1.67
C LYS A 61 -7.17 -10.58 -0.95
N LYS A 62 -7.30 -11.91 -0.83
CA LYS A 62 -8.41 -12.54 -0.08
C LYS A 62 -8.33 -12.21 1.40
N LYS A 63 -7.13 -12.33 2.01
CA LYS A 63 -6.87 -11.94 3.41
C LYS A 63 -7.22 -10.47 3.67
N ARG A 64 -6.78 -9.55 2.82
CA ARG A 64 -7.07 -8.11 2.93
C ARG A 64 -8.56 -7.79 2.81
N SER A 65 -9.30 -8.51 1.97
CA SER A 65 -10.76 -8.34 1.85
C SER A 65 -11.53 -8.74 3.12
N ILE A 66 -11.08 -9.80 3.81
CA ILE A 66 -11.67 -10.28 5.07
C ILE A 66 -11.39 -9.26 6.18
N ILE A 67 -10.13 -8.82 6.31
CA ILE A 67 -9.72 -7.77 7.25
C ILE A 67 -10.57 -6.52 7.04
N CYS A 68 -10.72 -6.04 5.81
CA CYS A 68 -11.50 -4.82 5.57
C CYS A 68 -13.01 -4.96 5.80
N ALA A 69 -13.56 -6.18 5.83
CA ALA A 69 -14.94 -6.39 6.25
C ALA A 69 -15.13 -6.26 7.77
N GLU A 70 -14.07 -6.42 8.56
CA GLU A 70 -14.10 -6.20 10.01
C GLU A 70 -14.19 -4.71 10.35
N TYR A 71 -13.51 -3.87 9.57
CA TYR A 71 -13.42 -2.43 9.84
C TYR A 71 -14.44 -1.56 9.09
N THR A 72 -14.97 -2.01 7.95
CA THR A 72 -15.82 -1.15 7.09
C THR A 72 -17.13 -1.80 6.69
N GLU A 73 -18.20 -1.01 6.69
CA GLU A 73 -19.52 -1.39 6.21
C GLU A 73 -19.91 -0.54 4.99
N LYS A 74 -20.66 -1.13 4.07
CA LYS A 74 -21.23 -0.42 2.91
C LYS A 74 -22.67 -0.02 3.22
N TYR A 75 -22.91 1.28 3.24
CA TYR A 75 -24.23 1.88 3.36
C TYR A 75 -24.68 2.45 2.01
N VAL A 76 -25.97 2.36 1.70
CA VAL A 76 -26.58 3.02 0.55
C VAL A 76 -27.70 3.89 1.07
N ASP A 77 -27.58 5.19 0.86
CA ASP A 77 -28.64 6.14 1.18
C ASP A 77 -29.87 5.83 0.32
N LYS A 78 -30.99 5.51 0.97
CA LYS A 78 -32.21 5.06 0.28
C LYS A 78 -32.88 6.17 -0.53
N ILE A 79 -32.60 7.43 -0.20
CA ILE A 79 -33.22 8.60 -0.86
C ILE A 79 -32.32 9.07 -2.00
N THR A 80 -31.02 9.26 -1.73
CA THR A 80 -30.09 9.83 -2.72
C THR A 80 -29.42 8.77 -3.59
N GLY A 81 -29.50 7.49 -3.22
CA GLY A 81 -28.80 6.39 -3.90
C GLY A 81 -27.28 6.40 -3.71
N ILE A 82 -26.74 7.35 -2.94
CA ILE A 82 -25.31 7.51 -2.73
C ILE A 82 -24.79 6.34 -1.91
N LYS A 83 -23.81 5.63 -2.48
CA LYS A 83 -23.07 4.56 -1.80
C LYS A 83 -21.98 5.18 -0.93
N ARG A 84 -21.94 4.80 0.34
CA ARG A 84 -20.94 5.23 1.32
C ARG A 84 -20.28 4.01 1.95
N TYR A 85 -18.98 4.07 2.14
CA TYR A 85 -18.27 3.12 2.99
C TYR A 85 -17.97 3.81 4.33
N ILE A 86 -18.38 3.20 5.44
CA ILE A 86 -18.26 3.78 6.78
C ILE A 86 -17.42 2.86 7.67
N ALA A 87 -16.68 3.44 8.61
CA ALA A 87 -16.09 2.69 9.71
C ALA A 87 -17.18 1.95 10.51
N LYS A 88 -17.03 0.64 10.69
CA LYS A 88 -17.98 -0.21 11.42
C LYS A 88 -17.99 0.12 12.92
N GLU A 89 -16.80 0.28 13.49
CA GLU A 89 -16.61 0.71 14.87
C GLU A 89 -16.14 2.16 14.95
N LYS A 90 -16.59 2.83 16.00
CA LYS A 90 -16.18 4.19 16.31
C LYS A 90 -14.98 4.18 17.24
N ILE A 91 -13.97 4.97 16.93
CA ILE A 91 -12.81 5.12 17.80
C ILE A 91 -13.14 6.17 18.85
N LYS A 92 -13.16 5.78 20.13
CA LYS A 92 -13.47 6.70 21.23
C LYS A 92 -12.20 7.40 21.71
N LEU A 93 -12.18 8.72 21.63
CA LEU A 93 -11.11 9.56 22.18
C LEU A 93 -11.57 10.31 23.41
N LEU A 94 -10.61 10.55 24.30
CA LEU A 94 -10.77 11.42 25.45
C LEU A 94 -9.97 12.70 25.23
N ASP A 95 -10.54 13.84 25.63
CA ASP A 95 -9.73 15.05 25.77
C ASP A 95 -8.69 14.88 26.89
N TYR A 96 -7.64 15.70 26.88
CA TYR A 96 -6.57 15.63 27.88
C TYR A 96 -7.07 15.84 29.33
N LYS A 97 -8.26 16.41 29.50
CA LYS A 97 -8.90 16.65 30.80
C LYS A 97 -9.83 15.50 31.23
N ASN A 98 -9.98 14.46 30.40
CA ASN A 98 -10.92 13.35 30.55
C ASN A 98 -12.39 13.78 30.77
N LYS A 99 -12.78 14.97 30.29
CA LYS A 99 -14.11 15.55 30.44
C LYS A 99 -15.00 15.28 29.23
N ASN A 100 -14.41 15.16 28.04
CA ASN A 100 -15.15 15.01 26.79
C ASN A 100 -14.71 13.76 26.04
N THR A 101 -15.69 13.07 25.46
CA THR A 101 -15.49 11.90 24.60
C THR A 101 -15.87 12.21 23.17
N PHE A 102 -15.04 11.79 22.23
CA PHE A 102 -15.27 11.94 20.79
C PHE A 102 -15.30 10.58 20.13
N ASP A 103 -16.34 10.33 19.35
CA ASP A 103 -16.39 9.24 18.40
C ASP A 103 -15.74 9.69 17.09
N LEU A 104 -14.71 8.98 16.65
CA LEU A 104 -14.12 9.16 15.32
C LEU A 104 -14.72 8.17 14.36
N ILE A 105 -15.19 8.69 13.22
CA ILE A 105 -15.85 7.90 12.20
C ILE A 105 -15.34 8.33 10.83
N TRP A 106 -14.76 7.39 10.10
CA TRP A 106 -14.40 7.61 8.70
C TRP A 106 -15.57 7.26 7.78
N PHE A 107 -15.72 8.06 6.73
CA PHE A 107 -16.63 7.85 5.63
C PHE A 107 -15.86 8.00 4.32
N LYS A 108 -16.25 7.23 3.33
CA LYS A 108 -15.84 7.42 1.94
C LYS A 108 -17.07 7.45 1.05
N THR A 109 -17.19 8.51 0.27
CA THR A 109 -18.16 8.63 -0.82
C THR A 109 -17.38 8.66 -2.15
N LYS A 110 -18.08 8.79 -3.29
CA LYS A 110 -17.39 8.93 -4.58
C LYS A 110 -16.68 10.28 -4.63
N GLY A 111 -15.35 10.27 -4.59
CA GLY A 111 -14.52 11.48 -4.73
C GLY A 111 -14.12 12.18 -3.42
N GLU A 112 -14.49 11.62 -2.26
CA GLU A 112 -14.26 12.28 -0.97
C GLU A 112 -14.09 11.28 0.17
N TYR A 113 -13.11 11.56 1.03
CA TYR A 113 -12.98 10.94 2.35
C TYR A 113 -13.37 11.97 3.40
N THR A 114 -14.21 11.58 4.36
CA THR A 114 -14.61 12.45 5.46
C THR A 114 -14.25 11.78 6.78
N LEU A 115 -13.54 12.50 7.64
CA LEU A 115 -13.38 12.12 9.03
C LEU A 115 -14.34 12.98 9.87
N ALA A 116 -15.25 12.32 10.57
CA ALA A 116 -16.12 12.99 11.52
C ALA A 116 -15.62 12.80 12.95
N PHE A 117 -15.68 13.88 13.72
CA PHE A 117 -15.47 13.95 15.16
C PHE A 117 -16.81 14.24 15.81
N LYS A 118 -17.43 13.23 16.41
CA LYS A 118 -18.72 13.38 17.08
C LYS A 118 -18.52 13.42 18.60
N ALA A 119 -18.70 14.59 19.19
CA ALA A 119 -18.70 14.77 20.63
C ALA A 119 -20.03 14.28 21.24
N LYS A 120 -19.99 13.80 22.49
CA LYS A 120 -21.22 13.44 23.23
C LYS A 120 -22.04 14.68 23.64
N LYS A 121 -21.36 15.81 23.85
CA LYS A 121 -21.96 17.10 24.19
C LYS A 121 -21.62 18.11 23.09
N ALA A 122 -22.53 19.04 22.84
CA ALA A 122 -22.28 20.18 21.95
C ALA A 122 -21.00 20.91 22.35
N MET A 123 -20.19 21.26 21.36
CA MET A 123 -18.98 22.06 21.56
C MET A 123 -19.10 23.37 20.81
N CYS A 124 -19.04 24.47 21.55
CA CYS A 124 -19.03 25.80 20.97
C CYS A 124 -17.57 26.21 20.70
N LEU A 125 -17.09 25.87 19.51
CA LEU A 125 -15.89 26.44 18.91
C LEU A 125 -16.31 27.61 18.03
N ASP A 126 -15.55 28.71 18.04
CA ASP A 126 -15.82 29.83 17.14
C ASP A 126 -15.57 29.39 15.67
N GLN A 127 -15.88 30.25 14.70
CA GLN A 127 -15.64 29.97 13.28
C GLN A 127 -14.13 29.78 12.98
N ASP A 128 -13.79 29.00 11.95
CA ASP A 128 -12.42 28.68 11.51
C ASP A 128 -11.64 27.73 12.44
N VAL A 129 -12.18 26.54 12.68
CA VAL A 129 -11.47 25.50 13.43
C VAL A 129 -10.45 24.78 12.54
N ALA A 130 -9.18 24.88 12.94
CA ALA A 130 -8.11 24.06 12.40
C ALA A 130 -8.07 22.70 13.12
N VAL A 131 -8.02 21.63 12.35
CA VAL A 131 -7.82 20.26 12.85
C VAL A 131 -6.41 19.83 12.52
N SER A 132 -5.59 19.61 13.55
CA SER A 132 -4.19 19.26 13.41
C SER A 132 -3.95 17.81 13.86
N PHE A 133 -3.41 16.99 12.96
CA PHE A 133 -2.97 15.63 13.23
C PHE A 133 -1.50 15.64 13.61
N HIS A 134 -1.22 15.25 14.86
CA HIS A 134 0.14 15.15 15.39
C HIS A 134 0.64 13.74 15.10
N LEU A 135 1.67 13.67 14.26
CA LEU A 135 2.27 12.41 13.83
C LEU A 135 3.48 12.10 14.72
N LEU A 136 3.83 10.82 14.79
CA LEU A 136 5.09 10.37 15.35
C LEU A 136 6.26 11.16 14.72
N GLN A 137 7.32 11.42 15.49
CA GLN A 137 8.46 12.26 15.08
C GLN A 137 8.18 13.77 14.99
N GLY A 138 7.03 14.24 15.51
CA GLY A 138 6.75 15.66 15.68
C GLY A 138 6.27 16.39 14.43
N LYS A 139 5.92 15.67 13.36
CA LYS A 139 5.27 16.25 12.18
C LYS A 139 3.81 16.58 12.48
N VAL A 140 3.30 17.67 11.91
CA VAL A 140 1.90 18.09 12.06
C VAL A 140 1.28 18.27 10.69
N VAL A 141 0.11 17.68 10.48
CA VAL A 141 -0.71 17.90 9.29
C VAL A 141 -1.96 18.66 9.69
N THR A 142 -2.15 19.86 9.17
CA THR A 142 -3.30 20.71 9.50
C THR A 142 -4.31 20.75 8.36
N CYS A 143 -5.58 20.61 8.72
CA CYS A 143 -6.74 20.63 7.83
C CYS A 143 -7.77 21.63 8.36
N THR A 144 -8.54 22.23 7.45
CA THR A 144 -9.68 23.07 7.83
C THR A 144 -10.92 22.19 8.04
N SER A 145 -11.71 22.46 9.09
CA SER A 145 -13.00 21.79 9.27
C SER A 145 -14.02 22.23 8.21
N SER A 146 -14.81 21.28 7.69
CA SER A 146 -15.82 21.55 6.65
C SER A 146 -17.19 21.96 7.19
N HIS A 147 -17.47 21.70 8.47
CA HIS A 147 -18.73 22.09 9.13
C HIS A 147 -18.45 23.14 10.21
N ILE A 148 -19.12 24.29 10.08
CA ILE A 148 -19.03 25.43 10.99
C ILE A 148 -20.45 25.92 11.29
N GLU A 149 -21.26 25.09 11.94
CA GLU A 149 -22.39 25.60 12.71
C GLU A 149 -21.97 25.69 14.18
N ASN A 150 -22.21 26.85 14.79
CA ASN A 150 -21.83 27.10 16.19
C ASN A 150 -22.53 26.10 17.11
N CYS A 151 -21.79 25.54 18.07
CA CYS A 151 -22.33 24.68 19.13
C CYS A 151 -22.91 23.34 18.66
N GLU A 152 -22.37 22.73 17.62
CA GLU A 152 -22.76 21.38 17.25
C GLU A 152 -21.97 20.30 18.01
N SER A 153 -22.50 19.07 17.95
CA SER A 153 -21.83 17.87 18.46
C SER A 153 -21.00 17.16 17.39
N LEU A 154 -20.94 17.70 16.18
CA LEU A 154 -20.32 17.08 15.01
C LEU A 154 -19.39 18.07 14.33
N MET A 155 -18.18 17.62 14.03
CA MET A 155 -17.23 18.34 13.21
C MET A 155 -16.68 17.38 12.17
N THR A 156 -16.45 17.87 10.95
CA THR A 156 -15.91 17.04 9.87
C THR A 156 -14.69 17.66 9.23
N VAL A 157 -13.79 16.81 8.76
CA VAL A 157 -12.70 17.18 7.86
C VAL A 157 -12.88 16.38 6.58
N ASN A 158 -13.00 17.09 5.46
CA ASN A 158 -13.17 16.48 4.16
C ASN A 158 -11.86 16.52 3.37
N PHE A 159 -11.49 15.38 2.80
CA PHE A 159 -10.38 15.19 1.88
C PHE A 159 -10.98 14.87 0.51
N LEU A 160 -11.17 15.91 -0.29
CA LEU A 160 -11.55 15.79 -1.70
C LEU A 160 -10.43 15.09 -2.48
N GLU A 161 -10.73 14.46 -3.61
CA GLU A 161 -9.71 13.88 -4.51
C GLU A 161 -8.86 14.93 -5.26
N THR A 162 -8.49 16.03 -4.61
CA THR A 162 -7.47 16.96 -5.09
C THR A 162 -6.09 16.44 -4.69
N THR A 163 -5.05 16.76 -5.48
CA THR A 163 -3.68 16.33 -5.19
C THR A 163 -3.22 16.74 -3.78
N GLU A 164 -3.53 17.96 -3.36
CA GLU A 164 -3.14 18.46 -2.04
C GLU A 164 -3.82 17.67 -0.90
N ALA A 165 -5.13 17.47 -0.99
CA ALA A 165 -5.88 16.76 0.03
C ALA A 165 -5.49 15.28 0.10
N LEU A 166 -5.24 14.64 -1.05
CA LEU A 166 -4.73 13.27 -1.11
C LEU A 166 -3.33 13.15 -0.51
N ASN A 167 -2.44 14.13 -0.75
CA ASN A 167 -1.11 14.13 -0.12
C ASN A 167 -1.21 14.22 1.41
N LYS A 168 -2.09 15.10 1.93
CA LYS A 168 -2.36 15.20 3.37
C LYS A 168 -2.92 13.89 3.93
N LEU A 169 -3.90 13.30 3.25
CA LEU A 169 -4.49 12.02 3.63
C LEU A 169 -3.46 10.89 3.62
N ASP A 170 -2.53 10.90 2.66
CA ASP A 170 -1.49 9.88 2.55
C ASP A 170 -0.47 9.99 3.68
N LEU A 171 -0.03 11.20 4.03
CA LEU A 171 0.81 11.45 5.21
C LEU A 171 0.16 10.96 6.51
N ILE A 172 -1.14 11.24 6.69
CA ILE A 172 -1.91 10.78 7.86
C ILE A 172 -2.02 9.25 7.89
N SER A 173 -2.18 8.60 6.74
CA SER A 173 -2.31 7.14 6.68
C SER A 173 -1.00 6.38 6.87
N THR A 174 0.12 6.95 6.41
CA THR A 174 1.43 6.29 6.41
C THR A 174 2.23 6.56 7.68
N SER A 175 1.79 7.53 8.49
CA SER A 175 2.43 7.91 9.75
C SER A 175 1.54 7.57 10.93
N GLU A 176 2.12 7.13 12.04
CA GLU A 176 1.39 6.90 13.30
C GLU A 176 0.87 8.23 13.85
N VAL A 177 -0.46 8.37 13.91
CA VAL A 177 -1.12 9.53 14.53
C VAL A 177 -1.09 9.33 16.05
N VAL A 178 -0.41 10.22 16.76
CA VAL A 178 -0.26 10.15 18.24
C VAL A 178 -1.21 11.10 18.97
N GLY A 179 -1.74 12.11 18.26
CA GLY A 179 -2.67 13.07 18.82
C GLY A 179 -3.42 13.84 17.75
N ILE A 180 -4.53 14.46 18.15
CA ILE A 180 -5.35 15.33 17.30
C ILE A 180 -5.68 16.57 18.11
N SER A 181 -5.51 17.76 17.54
CA SER A 181 -5.96 19.01 18.16
C SER A 181 -6.99 19.73 17.31
N PHE A 182 -7.89 20.42 17.99
CA PHE A 182 -8.83 21.37 17.42
C PHE A 182 -8.47 22.75 17.93
N GLU A 183 -8.10 23.64 17.04
CA GLU A 183 -7.54 24.94 17.36
C GLU A 183 -8.35 26.04 16.68
N ASN A 184 -8.65 27.08 17.44
CA ASN A 184 -9.15 28.36 16.98
C ASN A 184 -8.42 29.46 17.78
N ARG A 185 -8.51 30.71 17.32
CA ARG A 185 -8.01 31.94 17.96
C ARG A 185 -8.23 31.99 19.48
N SER A 186 -9.35 31.45 19.99
CA SER A 186 -9.76 31.56 21.39
C SER A 186 -9.60 30.27 22.22
N LYS A 187 -9.59 29.10 21.57
CA LYS A 187 -9.70 27.80 22.25
C LYS A 187 -8.88 26.73 21.56
N GLU A 188 -8.27 25.87 22.37
CA GLU A 188 -7.55 24.68 21.93
C GLU A 188 -8.07 23.45 22.67
N TYR A 189 -8.37 22.40 21.93
CA TYR A 189 -8.75 21.08 22.45
C TYR A 189 -7.76 20.06 21.93
N LYS A 190 -7.08 19.37 22.85
CA LYS A 190 -6.18 18.27 22.51
C LYS A 190 -6.84 16.95 22.83
N LEU A 191 -6.75 16.01 21.90
CA LEU A 191 -7.16 14.63 22.03
C LEU A 191 -5.91 13.75 21.94
N LYS A 192 -5.77 12.83 22.89
CA LYS A 192 -4.70 11.83 22.86
C LYS A 192 -5.22 10.57 22.20
N LEU A 193 -4.47 10.07 21.22
CA LEU A 193 -4.78 8.78 20.58
C LEU A 193 -3.96 7.70 21.28
N ALA A 194 -4.63 6.75 21.94
CA ALA A 194 -3.93 5.58 22.47
C ALA A 194 -3.41 4.73 21.31
N ARG A 195 -2.28 4.05 21.49
CA ARG A 195 -1.63 3.26 20.41
C ARG A 195 -2.59 2.31 19.69
N LYS A 196 -3.38 1.53 20.44
CA LYS A 196 -4.41 0.62 19.88
C LYS A 196 -5.41 1.36 18.98
N HIS A 197 -5.78 2.59 19.35
CA HIS A 197 -6.71 3.41 18.57
C HIS A 197 -6.04 4.06 17.36
N ALA A 198 -4.73 4.33 17.42
CA ALA A 198 -3.95 4.79 16.28
C ALA A 198 -3.84 3.69 15.21
N GLU A 199 -3.57 2.46 15.62
CA GLU A 199 -3.56 1.27 14.74
C GLU A 199 -4.93 1.09 14.07
N GLN A 200 -6.02 1.09 14.85
CA GLN A 200 -7.38 0.97 14.31
C GLN A 200 -7.74 2.12 13.35
N PHE A 201 -7.29 3.34 13.64
CA PHE A 201 -7.50 4.51 12.77
C PHE A 201 -6.85 4.31 11.40
N GLN A 202 -5.60 3.85 11.37
CA GLN A 202 -4.85 3.60 10.14
C GLN A 202 -5.46 2.44 9.34
N GLU A 203 -5.74 1.31 9.99
CA GLU A 203 -6.32 0.12 9.35
C GLU A 203 -7.67 0.44 8.68
N THR A 204 -8.50 1.23 9.36
CA THR A 204 -9.79 1.68 8.81
C THR A 204 -9.59 2.53 7.56
N LEU A 205 -8.66 3.50 7.60
CA LEU A 205 -8.39 4.38 6.47
C LEU A 205 -7.81 3.60 5.27
N ASP A 206 -6.86 2.70 5.51
CA ASP A 206 -6.28 1.83 4.49
C ASP A 206 -7.35 0.96 3.83
N CYS A 207 -8.29 0.44 4.61
CA CYS A 207 -9.40 -0.33 4.08
C CYS A 207 -10.32 0.51 3.20
N LEU A 208 -10.62 1.75 3.59
CA LEU A 208 -11.43 2.67 2.77
C LEU A 208 -10.74 3.03 1.45
N LYS A 209 -9.41 3.22 1.45
CA LYS A 209 -8.64 3.46 0.22
C LYS A 209 -8.82 2.35 -0.82
N THR A 210 -9.02 1.10 -0.39
CA THR A 210 -9.25 -0.04 -1.31
C THR A 210 -10.65 -0.10 -1.93
N LYS A 211 -11.63 0.63 -1.37
CA LYS A 211 -13.01 0.64 -1.86
C LYS A 211 -13.16 1.63 -3.02
N LYS A 212 -14.02 1.32 -3.99
CA LYS A 212 -14.34 2.19 -5.14
C LYS A 212 -15.77 2.69 -5.04
#